data_AF-A0A166IND7-F1
#
_entry.id   AF-A0A166IND7-F1
#
_cell.length_a   1.000
_cell.length_b   1.000
_cell.length_c   1.000
_cell.angle_alpha   90.00
_cell.angle_beta   90.00
_cell.angle_gamma   90.00
#
_symmetry.space_group_name_H-M   'P 1'
#
loop_
_entity.id
_entity.type
_entity.pdbx_description
1 polymer ?
#
loop_
_entity_poly.entity_id
_entity_poly.type
_entity_poly.pdbx_seq_one_letter_code
_entity_poly.pdbx_strand_id
1 'polypeptide(L)'
;MSTKTNSPPGVDYAPLELQGELIAMQQLMIEELLPIAQSKIPESQQELHLQLLEKNQNNQLNESDRLLLKSLRVSADYLMLKKAYAYALLQWKGYSLPDFEQLVD
;
A
#
# COMPACT_ATOMS: atom_id res chain seq x y z
N MET A 1 -26.45 9.66 22.62
CA MET A 1 -24.98 9.60 22.76
C MET A 1 -24.48 8.53 21.82
N SER A 2 -23.91 8.91 20.67
CA SER A 2 -23.44 7.97 19.66
C SER A 2 -22.13 7.36 20.15
N THR A 3 -22.19 6.17 20.74
CA THR A 3 -21.00 5.34 20.96
C THR A 3 -20.48 4.95 19.58
N LYS A 4 -19.57 5.77 19.04
CA LYS A 4 -18.73 5.38 17.90
C LYS A 4 -18.00 4.13 18.39
N THR A 5 -18.47 2.96 17.98
CA THR A 5 -17.77 1.70 18.22
C THR A 5 -16.38 1.90 17.62
N ASN A 6 -15.38 2.12 18.48
CA ASN A 6 -14.01 2.34 18.07
C ASN A 6 -13.41 0.98 17.68
N SER A 7 -14.02 0.29 16.73
CA SER A 7 -13.49 -0.95 16.19
C SER A 7 -12.39 -0.63 15.19
N PRO A 8 -11.26 -1.36 15.24
CA PRO A 8 -10.22 -1.20 14.23
C PRO A 8 -10.81 -1.48 12.83
N PRO A 9 -10.23 -0.88 11.78
CA PRO A 9 -10.63 -1.17 10.41
C PRO A 9 -10.60 -2.69 10.16
N GLY A 10 -11.68 -3.20 9.56
CA GLY A 10 -11.78 -4.62 9.22
C GLY A 10 -10.78 -5.02 8.13
N VAL A 11 -10.40 -6.29 8.08
CA VAL A 11 -9.47 -6.84 7.06
C VAL A 11 -10.15 -7.74 6.05
N ASP A 12 -11.48 -7.93 6.16
CA ASP A 12 -12.28 -8.89 5.39
C ASP A 12 -12.26 -8.61 3.87
N TYR A 13 -12.01 -7.36 3.48
CA TYR A 13 -11.90 -6.94 2.08
C TYR A 13 -10.52 -7.23 1.46
N ALA A 14 -9.52 -7.60 2.27
CA ALA A 14 -8.16 -7.83 1.80
C ALA A 14 -7.94 -9.28 1.35
N PRO A 15 -7.00 -9.52 0.42
CA PRO A 15 -6.56 -10.87 0.06
C PRO A 15 -6.09 -11.65 1.30
N LEU A 16 -6.38 -12.96 1.34
CA LEU A 16 -6.08 -13.81 2.49
C LEU A 16 -4.59 -13.77 2.88
N GLU A 17 -3.73 -13.60 1.88
CA GLU A 17 -2.27 -13.46 2.01
C GLU A 17 -1.87 -12.20 2.78
N LEU A 18 -2.68 -11.14 2.71
CA LEU A 18 -2.44 -9.88 3.43
C LEU A 18 -3.19 -9.80 4.75
N GLN A 19 -4.29 -10.53 4.94
CA GLN A 19 -5.10 -10.46 6.16
C GLN A 19 -4.26 -10.69 7.42
N GLY A 20 -3.38 -11.69 7.42
CA GLY A 20 -2.50 -11.96 8.56
C GLY A 20 -1.56 -10.78 8.89
N GLU A 21 -1.01 -10.14 7.87
CA GLU A 21 -0.14 -8.97 8.04
C GLU A 21 -0.94 -7.75 8.52
N LEU A 22 -2.14 -7.52 7.98
CA LEU A 22 -3.02 -6.42 8.41
C LEU A 22 -3.51 -6.60 9.84
N ILE A 23 -3.77 -7.84 10.27
CA ILE A 23 -4.10 -8.15 11.66
C ILE A 23 -2.89 -7.82 12.56
N ALA A 24 -1.68 -8.19 12.15
CA ALA A 24 -0.46 -7.82 12.88
C ALA A 24 -0.29 -6.29 12.96
N MET A 25 -0.61 -5.56 11.89
CA MET A 25 -0.57 -4.10 11.87
C MET A 25 -1.51 -3.45 12.89
N GLN A 26 -2.63 -4.08 13.27
CA GLN A 26 -3.53 -3.54 14.30
C GLN A 26 -2.85 -3.41 15.66
N GLN A 27 -1.89 -4.29 15.94
CA GLN A 27 -1.13 -4.33 17.18
C GLN A 27 0.01 -3.30 17.22
N LEU A 28 0.39 -2.72 16.08
CA LEU A 28 1.47 -1.74 15.98
C LEU A 28 1.10 -0.40 16.62
N MET A 29 2.13 0.31 17.07
CA MET A 29 2.01 1.68 17.56
C MET A 29 2.01 2.70 16.41
N ILE A 30 1.58 3.93 16.69
CA ILE A 30 1.54 5.04 15.71
C ILE A 30 2.91 5.22 15.03
N GLU A 31 3.98 5.17 15.80
CA GLU A 31 5.36 5.35 15.33
C GLU A 31 5.80 4.27 14.32
N GLU A 32 5.26 3.06 14.45
CA GLU A 32 5.52 1.95 13.53
C GLU A 32 4.59 1.95 12.31
N LEU A 33 3.37 2.49 12.47
CA LEU A 33 2.41 2.63 11.37
C LEU A 33 2.78 3.76 10.42
N LEU A 34 3.42 4.83 10.90
CA LEU A 34 3.87 5.97 10.09
C LEU A 34 4.80 5.58 8.93
N PRO A 35 5.91 4.84 9.13
CA PRO A 35 6.78 4.44 8.02
C PRO A 35 6.07 3.51 7.03
N ILE A 36 5.10 2.70 7.49
CA ILE A 36 4.29 1.86 6.60
C ILE A 36 3.34 2.73 5.77
N ALA A 37 2.66 3.70 6.39
CA ALA A 37 1.77 4.63 5.71
C ALA A 37 2.51 5.50 4.67
N GLN A 38 3.74 5.90 4.97
CA GLN A 38 4.60 6.72 4.11
C GLN A 38 5.46 5.91 3.15
N SER A 39 5.36 4.58 3.16
CA SER A 39 6.16 3.72 2.28
C SER A 39 5.96 4.10 0.81
N LYS A 40 7.04 4.15 0.05
CA LYS A 40 7.05 4.45 -1.38
C LYS A 40 7.43 3.16 -2.14
N ILE A 41 6.94 3.03 -3.37
CA ILE A 41 7.42 1.97 -4.27
C ILE A 41 8.91 2.23 -4.49
N PRO A 42 9.80 1.24 -4.32
CA PRO A 42 11.23 1.43 -4.51
C PRO A 42 11.53 1.90 -5.94
N GLU A 43 12.50 2.81 -6.08
CA GLU A 43 12.86 3.45 -7.34
C GLU A 43 13.17 2.42 -8.43
N SER A 44 13.89 1.35 -8.08
CA SER A 44 14.20 0.24 -8.99
C SER A 44 12.96 -0.44 -9.57
N GLN A 45 11.86 -0.55 -8.81
CA GLN A 45 10.60 -1.08 -9.34
C GLN A 45 9.87 -0.07 -10.23
N GLN A 46 10.00 1.22 -9.96
CA GLN A 46 9.43 2.29 -10.80
C GLN A 46 10.16 2.34 -12.15
N GLU A 47 11.48 2.35 -12.15
CA GLU A 47 12.31 2.32 -13.36
C GLU A 47 12.01 1.08 -14.21
N LEU A 48 11.92 -0.09 -13.57
CA LEU A 48 11.61 -1.33 -14.26
C LEU A 48 10.20 -1.30 -14.85
N HIS A 49 9.21 -0.74 -14.14
CA HIS A 49 7.88 -0.55 -14.68
C HIS A 49 7.88 0.38 -15.91
N LEU A 50 8.61 1.50 -15.87
CA LEU A 50 8.76 2.42 -17.01
C LEU A 50 9.40 1.74 -18.21
N GLN A 51 10.49 0.98 -18.01
CA GLN A 51 11.14 0.21 -19.09
C GLN A 51 10.18 -0.81 -19.72
N LEU A 52 9.38 -1.49 -18.91
CA LEU A 52 8.38 -2.43 -19.41
C LEU A 52 7.25 -1.72 -20.17
N LEU A 53 6.83 -0.53 -19.74
CA LEU A 53 5.85 0.28 -20.47
C LEU A 53 6.40 0.76 -21.82
N GLU A 54 7.66 1.17 -21.88
CA GLU A 54 8.33 1.54 -23.13
C GLU A 54 8.42 0.34 -24.09
N LYS A 55 8.84 -0.83 -23.60
CA LYS A 55 8.80 -2.08 -24.38
C LYS A 55 7.39 -2.44 -24.84
N ASN A 56 6.36 -2.14 -24.05
CA ASN A 56 4.96 -2.39 -24.40
C ASN A 56 4.56 -1.54 -25.60
N GLN A 57 4.86 -0.24 -25.55
CA GLN A 57 4.61 0.70 -26.63
C GLN A 57 5.31 0.28 -27.93
N ASN A 58 6.52 -0.26 -27.81
CA ASN A 58 7.29 -0.77 -28.95
C ASN A 58 6.87 -2.18 -29.40
N ASN A 59 5.84 -2.79 -28.81
CA ASN A 59 5.41 -4.18 -29.05
C ASN A 59 6.52 -5.25 -28.86
N GLN A 60 7.54 -4.94 -28.04
CA GLN A 60 8.69 -5.79 -27.77
C GLN A 60 8.52 -6.62 -26.48
N LEU A 61 7.28 -6.78 -26.03
CA LEU A 61 7.00 -7.32 -24.69
C LEU A 61 6.83 -8.83 -24.73
N ASN A 62 7.81 -9.52 -24.15
CA ASN A 62 7.86 -10.97 -24.08
C ASN A 62 6.92 -11.52 -22.99
N GLU A 63 6.63 -12.81 -23.01
CA GLU A 63 5.77 -13.43 -21.97
C GLU A 63 6.34 -13.24 -20.55
N SER A 64 7.66 -13.36 -20.39
CA SER A 64 8.34 -13.08 -19.12
C SER A 64 8.15 -11.63 -18.65
N ASP A 65 8.19 -10.67 -19.58
CA ASP A 65 7.96 -9.25 -19.29
C ASP A 65 6.49 -9.00 -18.87
N ARG A 66 5.53 -9.72 -19.47
CA ARG A 66 4.10 -9.65 -19.09
C ARG A 66 3.89 -10.17 -17.67
N LEU A 67 4.52 -11.30 -17.34
CA LEU A 67 4.46 -11.86 -16.00
C LEU A 67 5.09 -10.91 -14.98
N LEU A 68 6.24 -10.30 -15.31
CA LEU A 68 6.90 -9.34 -14.45
C LEU A 68 6.05 -8.08 -14.22
N LEU A 69 5.44 -7.54 -15.28
CA LEU A 69 4.53 -6.39 -15.18
C LEU A 69 3.31 -6.71 -14.29
N LYS A 70 2.74 -7.91 -14.43
CA LYS A 70 1.65 -8.37 -13.59
C LYS A 70 2.10 -8.46 -12.12
N SER A 71 3.26 -9.04 -11.85
CA SER A 71 3.82 -9.14 -10.49
C SER A 71 4.10 -7.77 -9.88
N LEU A 72 4.66 -6.83 -10.65
CA LEU A 72 4.86 -5.45 -10.21
C LEU A 72 3.54 -4.79 -9.82
N ARG A 73 2.51 -4.96 -10.64
CA ARG A 73 1.17 -4.41 -10.36
C ARG A 73 0.60 -4.98 -9.07
N VAL A 74 0.64 -6.30 -8.87
CA VAL A 74 0.18 -6.92 -7.62
C VAL A 74 0.97 -6.40 -6.42
N SER A 75 2.29 -6.26 -6.53
CA SER A 75 3.11 -5.74 -5.44
C SER A 75 2.77 -4.27 -5.10
N ALA A 76 2.49 -3.45 -6.11
CA ALA A 76 2.05 -2.07 -5.93
C ALA A 76 0.65 -2.00 -5.28
N ASP A 77 -0.29 -2.84 -5.72
CA ASP A 77 -1.63 -2.93 -5.13
C ASP A 77 -1.55 -3.35 -3.65
N TYR A 78 -0.68 -4.31 -3.33
CA TYR A 78 -0.45 -4.76 -1.95
C TYR A 78 0.15 -3.66 -1.09
N LEU A 79 1.13 -2.93 -1.61
CA LEU A 79 1.71 -1.79 -0.91
C LEU A 79 0.65 -0.70 -0.66
N MET A 80 -0.16 -0.37 -1.66
CA MET A 80 -1.23 0.61 -1.54
C MET A 80 -2.26 0.20 -0.48
N LEU A 81 -2.63 -1.08 -0.43
CA LEU A 81 -3.57 -1.59 0.56
C LEU A 81 -3.00 -1.50 1.98
N LYS A 82 -1.73 -1.88 2.18
CA LYS A 82 -1.03 -1.72 3.47
C LYS A 82 -0.97 -0.26 3.90
N LYS A 83 -0.65 0.66 2.97
CA LYS A 83 -0.64 2.10 3.24
C LYS A 83 -2.00 2.61 3.66
N ALA A 84 -3.04 2.33 2.88
CA ALA A 84 -4.40 2.76 3.16
C ALA A 84 -4.88 2.25 4.53
N TYR A 85 -4.54 1.01 4.85
CA TYR A 85 -4.86 0.42 6.14
C TYR A 85 -4.08 1.04 7.31
N ALA A 86 -2.78 1.32 7.13
CA ALA A 86 -1.98 2.06 8.11
C ALA A 86 -2.57 3.45 8.37
N TYR A 87 -2.98 4.18 7.32
CA TYR A 87 -3.67 5.46 7.45
C TYR A 87 -5.00 5.35 8.21
N ALA A 88 -5.78 4.30 7.95
CA ALA A 88 -7.03 4.06 8.68
C ALA A 88 -6.76 3.76 10.17
N LEU A 89 -5.71 2.99 10.49
CA LEU A 89 -5.30 2.71 11.86
C LEU A 89 -4.78 3.96 12.58
N LEU A 90 -4.02 4.81 11.89
CA LEU A 90 -3.54 6.09 12.43
C LEU A 90 -4.73 7.00 12.79
N GLN A 91 -5.69 7.16 11.88
CA GLN A 91 -6.91 7.93 12.14
C GLN A 91 -7.72 7.34 13.31
N TRP A 92 -7.84 6.02 13.38
CA TRP A 92 -8.53 5.30 14.46
C TRP A 92 -7.84 5.49 15.83
N LYS A 93 -6.50 5.54 15.86
CA LYS A 93 -5.71 5.83 17.06
C LYS A 93 -5.69 7.33 17.42
N GLY A 94 -6.37 8.19 16.67
CA GLY A 94 -6.47 9.62 16.92
C GLY A 94 -5.26 10.42 16.41
N TYR A 95 -4.45 9.85 15.52
CA TYR A 95 -3.37 10.57 14.87
C TYR A 95 -3.93 11.51 13.80
N SER A 96 -3.67 12.81 13.95
CA SER A 96 -3.99 13.81 12.93
C SER A 96 -3.01 13.64 11.78
N LEU A 97 -3.50 13.12 10.66
CA LEU A 97 -2.69 13.02 9.45
C LEU A 97 -2.25 14.44 9.04
N PRO A 98 -0.96 14.67 8.77
CA PRO A 98 -0.53 15.91 8.14
C PRO A 98 -1.26 16.03 6.80
N ASP A 99 -1.64 17.26 6.45
CA ASP A 99 -2.38 17.55 5.24
C ASP A 99 -1.67 16.90 4.03
N PHE A 100 -2.43 16.29 3.13
CA PHE A 100 -1.89 15.51 2.00
C PHE A 100 -0.92 16.34 1.13
N GLU A 101 -0.98 17.67 1.22
CA GLU A 101 -0.08 18.62 0.57
C GLU A 101 1.38 18.55 1.04
N GLN A 102 1.68 17.95 2.20
CA GLN A 102 3.07 17.80 2.70
C GLN A 102 3.73 16.46 2.34
N LEU A 103 3.02 15.53 1.69
CA LEU A 103 3.52 14.21 1.34
C LEU A 103 4.06 14.11 -0.11
N VAL A 104 4.10 15.25 -0.81
CA VAL A 104 4.59 15.37 -2.19
C VAL A 104 5.95 16.10 -2.17
N ASP A 105 6.96 15.47 -1.57
CA ASP A 105 8.38 15.78 -1.79
C ASP A 105 9.12 14.49 -2.17
#